data_AF-A0A9E4Z6Y0-F1
#
_entry.id   AF-A0A9E4Z6Y0-F1
#
_cell.length_a   1.000
_cell.length_b   1.000
_cell.length_c   1.000
_cell.angle_alpha   90.00
_cell.angle_beta   90.00
_cell.angle_gamma   90.00
#
_symmetry.space_group_name_H-M   'P 1'
#
loop_
_entity.id
_entity.type
_entity.pdbx_description
1 polymer ?
#
loop_
_entity_poly.entity_id
_entity_poly.type
_entity_poly.pdbx_seq_one_letter_code
_entity_poly.pdbx_strand_id
1 'polypeptide(L)'
;MKVENKLKEMGLELPAAGSPPPGRAGAVKVGNILFVGGHTAGQEHKGKLGADITVEQAYDAARQACLSCLADVKAAIGDLDNVKRVAKLLCMVNCTPDFEQQPAVANGA
;
A
#
# COMPACT_ATOMS: atom_id res chain seq x y z
N MET A 1 8.05 -16.54 -6.64
CA MET A 1 7.01 -15.96 -7.53
C MET A 1 5.58 -16.50 -7.35
N LYS A 2 5.22 -17.21 -6.26
CA LYS A 2 3.82 -17.62 -6.04
C LYS A 2 2.93 -16.41 -5.77
N VAL A 3 3.41 -15.47 -4.96
CA VAL A 3 2.68 -14.25 -4.63
C VAL A 3 2.45 -13.39 -5.89
N GLU A 4 3.47 -13.20 -6.72
CA GLU A 4 3.34 -12.42 -7.96
C GLU A 4 2.38 -13.05 -8.98
N ASN A 5 2.36 -14.39 -9.08
CA ASN A 5 1.40 -15.08 -9.93
C ASN A 5 -0.04 -14.90 -9.40
N LYS A 6 -0.24 -14.97 -8.08
CA LYS A 6 -1.54 -14.70 -7.46
C LYS A 6 -2.02 -13.27 -7.73
N LEU A 7 -1.13 -12.27 -7.70
CA LEU A 7 -1.48 -10.90 -8.09
C LEU A 7 -1.98 -10.84 -9.53
N LYS A 8 -1.27 -11.48 -10.47
CA LYS A 8 -1.68 -11.55 -11.88
C LYS A 8 -3.03 -12.25 -12.08
N GLU A 9 -3.28 -13.35 -11.38
CA GLU A 9 -4.58 -14.05 -11.41
C GLU A 9 -5.73 -13.18 -10.91
N MET A 10 -5.44 -12.25 -9.99
CA MET A 10 -6.39 -11.24 -9.51
C MET A 10 -6.50 -10.03 -10.46
N GLY A 11 -5.78 -10.01 -11.58
CA GLY A 11 -5.73 -8.88 -12.51
C GLY A 11 -4.94 -7.68 -11.97
N LEU A 12 -4.06 -7.92 -11.00
CA LEU A 12 -3.25 -6.89 -10.35
C LEU A 12 -1.79 -6.97 -10.80
N GLU A 13 -1.18 -5.80 -10.99
CA GLU A 13 0.24 -5.68 -11.29
C GLU A 13 0.92 -4.77 -10.27
N LEU A 14 2.17 -5.07 -9.97
CA LEU A 14 2.97 -4.19 -9.11
C LEU A 14 3.42 -2.99 -9.95
N PRO A 15 3.25 -1.75 -9.45
CA PRO A 15 3.83 -0.60 -10.10
C PRO A 15 5.37 -0.65 -10.02
N ALA A 16 6.02 0.29 -10.70
CA ALA A 16 7.44 0.54 -10.46
C ALA A 16 7.65 0.92 -8.98
N ALA A 17 8.69 0.36 -8.36
CA ALA A 17 9.06 0.72 -6.99
C ALA A 17 9.35 2.22 -6.89
N GLY A 18 9.01 2.81 -5.75
CA GLY A 18 9.22 4.21 -5.49
C GLY A 18 10.70 4.57 -5.51
N SER A 19 11.02 5.76 -6.00
CA SER A 19 12.36 6.37 -5.83
C SER A 19 12.32 7.32 -4.64
N PRO A 20 12.71 6.87 -3.43
CA PRO A 20 12.70 7.74 -2.27
C PRO A 20 13.68 8.90 -2.45
N PRO A 21 13.36 10.10 -1.94
CA PRO A 21 14.27 11.24 -2.01
C PRO A 21 15.54 10.99 -1.17
N PRO A 22 16.63 11.73 -1.42
CA PRO A 22 17.87 11.60 -0.67
C PRO A 22 17.63 11.63 0.85
N GLY A 23 18.28 10.70 1.57
CA GLY A 23 18.13 10.57 3.02
C GLY A 23 16.91 9.76 3.47
N ARG A 24 16.09 9.24 2.55
CA ARG A 24 15.03 8.25 2.84
C ARG A 24 15.27 6.94 2.12
N ALA A 25 14.82 5.85 2.72
CA ALA A 25 14.75 4.53 2.10
C ALA A 25 13.28 4.11 1.95
N GLY A 26 12.94 3.45 0.84
CA GLY A 26 11.59 2.90 0.62
C GLY A 26 11.28 1.75 1.58
N ALA A 27 12.31 0.98 1.95
CA ALA A 27 12.23 0.01 3.03
C ALA A 27 13.56 -0.08 3.80
N VAL A 28 13.47 -0.39 5.09
CA VAL A 28 14.61 -0.56 6.01
C VAL A 28 14.48 -1.89 6.73
N LYS A 29 15.53 -2.71 6.66
CA LYS A 29 15.57 -4.01 7.34
C LYS A 29 16.24 -3.87 8.71
N VAL A 30 15.56 -4.35 9.75
CA VAL A 30 16.09 -4.46 11.13
C VAL A 30 15.94 -5.91 11.59
N GLY A 31 17.06 -6.64 11.61
CA GLY A 31 17.03 -8.08 11.83
C GLY A 31 16.19 -8.81 10.76
N ASN A 32 15.11 -9.44 11.20
CA ASN A 32 14.17 -10.17 10.32
C ASN A 32 12.89 -9.39 10.00
N ILE A 33 12.79 -8.13 10.42
CA ILE A 33 11.64 -7.26 10.16
C ILE A 33 12.03 -6.26 9.06
N LEU A 34 11.18 -6.13 8.05
CA LEU A 34 11.29 -5.10 7.02
C LEU A 34 10.25 -4.02 7.31
N PHE A 35 10.71 -2.81 7.60
CA PHE A 35 9.85 -1.63 7.70
C PHE A 35 9.75 -0.99 6.32
N VAL A 36 8.52 -0.73 5.86
CA VAL A 36 8.25 -0.12 4.56
C VAL A 36 7.73 1.29 4.81
N GLY A 37 8.16 2.24 3.97
CA GLY A 37 7.66 3.61 3.99
C GLY A 37 6.17 3.68 3.70
N GLY A 38 5.55 4.81 4.04
CA GLY A 38 4.14 5.06 3.67
C GLY A 38 4.02 5.33 2.17
N HIS A 39 2.99 4.76 1.54
CA HIS A 39 2.64 5.00 0.14
C HIS A 39 1.25 5.61 0.01
N THR A 40 1.04 6.35 -1.07
CA THR A 40 -0.24 6.94 -1.46
C THR A 40 -0.66 6.43 -2.83
N ALA A 41 -1.96 6.41 -3.10
CA ALA A 41 -2.51 5.85 -4.32
C ALA A 41 -2.19 6.61 -5.61
N GLY A 42 -1.88 7.90 -5.53
CA GLY A 42 -1.71 8.78 -6.71
C GLY A 42 -2.52 10.07 -6.57
N GLN A 43 -2.45 10.95 -7.57
CA GLN A 43 -3.18 12.23 -7.55
C GLN A 43 -4.66 12.05 -7.91
N GLU A 44 -4.99 11.02 -8.67
CA GLU A 44 -6.33 10.65 -9.10
C GLU A 44 -7.25 10.24 -7.94
N HIS A 45 -6.67 9.83 -6.81
CA HIS A 45 -7.39 9.49 -5.58
C HIS A 45 -7.31 10.58 -4.51
N LYS A 46 -6.85 11.78 -4.86
CA LYS A 46 -6.68 12.89 -3.92
C LYS A 46 -8.03 13.47 -3.52
N GLY A 47 -8.27 13.55 -2.21
CA GLY A 47 -9.45 14.20 -1.65
C GLY A 47 -9.62 13.89 -0.17
N LYS A 48 -10.70 14.42 0.41
CA LYS A 48 -11.17 14.09 1.75
C LYS A 48 -12.39 13.17 1.64
N LEU A 49 -12.27 11.95 2.16
CA LEU A 49 -13.36 10.98 2.18
C LEU A 49 -14.53 11.51 3.02
N GLY A 50 -15.75 11.41 2.47
CA GLY A 50 -16.95 12.01 3.06
C GLY A 50 -17.22 13.45 2.59
N ALA A 51 -16.33 14.04 1.79
CA ALA A 51 -16.53 15.35 1.15
C ALA A 51 -16.22 15.32 -0.36
N ASP A 52 -15.04 14.84 -0.74
CA ASP A 52 -14.52 14.91 -2.13
C ASP A 52 -14.53 13.56 -2.85
N ILE A 53 -14.38 12.45 -2.11
CA ILE A 53 -14.27 11.10 -2.66
C ILE A 53 -15.20 10.12 -1.93
N THR A 54 -15.62 9.06 -2.62
CA THR A 54 -16.46 7.99 -2.07
C THR A 54 -15.65 6.91 -1.37
N VAL A 55 -16.32 6.03 -0.62
CA VAL A 55 -15.70 4.88 0.05
C VAL A 55 -15.07 3.93 -0.96
N GLU A 56 -15.73 3.69 -2.09
CA GLU A 56 -15.26 2.83 -3.17
C GLU A 56 -13.97 3.39 -3.80
N GLN A 57 -13.95 4.69 -4.10
CA GLN A 57 -12.75 5.36 -4.61
C GLN A 57 -11.59 5.31 -3.62
N ALA A 58 -11.88 5.45 -2.32
CA ALA A 58 -10.88 5.34 -1.27
C ALA A 58 -10.41 3.89 -1.04
N TYR A 59 -11.29 2.90 -1.22
CA TYR A 59 -10.95 1.47 -1.20
C TYR A 59 -9.94 1.14 -2.30
N ASP A 60 -10.21 1.61 -3.52
CA ASP A 60 -9.29 1.45 -4.65
C ASP A 60 -7.97 2.18 -4.39
N ALA A 61 -8.02 3.35 -3.75
CA ALA A 61 -6.84 4.07 -3.33
C ALA A 61 -5.99 3.27 -2.32
N ALA A 62 -6.62 2.66 -1.32
CA ALA A 62 -5.93 1.81 -0.34
C ALA A 62 -5.27 0.61 -1.03
N ARG A 63 -5.96 -0.03 -2.00
CA ARG A 63 -5.40 -1.11 -2.82
C ARG A 63 -4.15 -0.65 -3.57
N GLN A 64 -4.23 0.49 -4.26
CA GLN A 64 -3.13 1.01 -5.06
C GLN A 64 -1.91 1.41 -4.20
N ALA A 65 -2.16 1.98 -3.02
CA ALA A 65 -1.11 2.25 -2.04
C ALA A 65 -0.45 0.94 -1.55
N CYS A 66 -1.24 -0.11 -1.29
CA CYS A 66 -0.72 -1.42 -0.87
C CYS A 66 0.13 -2.09 -1.96
N LEU A 67 -0.29 -2.02 -3.23
CA LEU A 67 0.50 -2.51 -4.36
C LEU A 67 1.85 -1.78 -4.47
N SER A 68 1.87 -0.47 -4.19
CA SER A 68 3.10 0.30 -4.14
C SER A 68 4.01 -0.12 -2.99
N CYS A 69 3.45 -0.41 -1.80
CA CYS A 69 4.20 -1.00 -0.69
C CYS A 69 4.83 -2.34 -1.10
N LEU A 70 4.07 -3.22 -1.76
CA LEU A 70 4.56 -4.52 -2.22
C LEU A 70 5.66 -4.39 -3.28
N ALA A 71 5.59 -3.37 -4.14
CA ALA A 71 6.66 -3.07 -5.10
C ALA A 71 7.97 -2.72 -4.38
N ASP A 72 7.92 -1.89 -3.33
CA ASP A 72 9.10 -1.54 -2.52
C ASP A 72 9.62 -2.74 -1.72
N VAL A 73 8.74 -3.58 -1.18
CA VAL A 73 9.14 -4.85 -0.55
C VAL A 73 9.90 -5.71 -1.56
N LYS A 74 9.33 -5.93 -2.75
CA LYS A 74 9.97 -6.72 -3.81
C LYS A 74 11.31 -6.13 -4.23
N ALA A 75 11.41 -4.81 -4.39
CA ALA A 75 12.67 -4.14 -4.69
C ALA A 75 13.73 -4.37 -3.60
N ALA A 76 13.31 -4.41 -2.33
CA ALA A 76 14.23 -4.62 -1.21
C ALA A 76 14.68 -6.08 -1.04
N ILE A 77 13.87 -7.07 -1.41
CA ILE A 77 14.13 -8.51 -1.11
C ILE A 77 14.13 -9.44 -2.34
N GLY A 78 13.90 -8.91 -3.54
CA GLY A 78 13.88 -9.62 -4.82
C GLY A 78 12.59 -10.39 -5.12
N ASP A 79 12.14 -11.25 -4.20
CA ASP A 79 10.99 -12.14 -4.36
C ASP A 79 10.03 -12.01 -3.18
N LEU A 80 8.75 -11.77 -3.44
CA LEU A 80 7.72 -11.62 -2.40
C LEU A 80 7.48 -12.92 -1.60
N ASP A 81 7.84 -14.09 -2.15
CA ASP A 81 7.76 -15.36 -1.44
C ASP A 81 8.72 -15.42 -0.23
N ASN A 82 9.69 -14.51 -0.13
CA ASN A 82 10.58 -14.37 1.04
C ASN A 82 9.88 -13.72 2.25
N VAL A 83 8.68 -13.15 2.09
CA VAL A 83 7.89 -12.60 3.19
C VAL A 83 7.20 -13.72 3.96
N LYS A 84 7.61 -13.95 5.22
CA LYS A 84 6.97 -14.98 6.06
C LYS A 84 5.58 -14.58 6.56
N ARG A 85 5.37 -13.29 6.86
CA ARG A 85 4.12 -12.75 7.39
C ARG A 85 4.12 -11.23 7.33
N VAL A 86 2.97 -10.63 7.04
CA VAL A 86 2.71 -9.22 7.32
C VAL A 86 2.28 -9.10 8.78
N ALA A 87 3.17 -8.66 9.66
CA ALA A 87 2.91 -8.56 11.10
C ALA A 87 2.04 -7.35 11.48
N LYS A 88 2.08 -6.29 10.66
CA LYS A 88 1.34 -5.05 10.88
C LYS A 88 1.05 -4.38 9.53
N LEU A 89 -0.17 -3.84 9.40
CA LEU A 89 -0.55 -2.90 8.36
C LEU A 89 -1.02 -1.61 9.04
N LEU A 90 -0.58 -0.44 8.54
CA LEU A 90 -1.05 0.87 9.01
C LEU A 90 -1.66 1.60 7.82
N CYS A 91 -2.98 1.81 7.86
CA CYS A 91 -3.70 2.59 6.86
C CYS A 91 -4.11 3.94 7.48
N MET A 92 -3.76 5.05 6.82
CA MET A 92 -4.14 6.39 7.25
C MET A 92 -5.11 6.98 6.22
N VAL A 93 -6.30 7.40 6.69
CA VAL A 93 -7.39 7.84 5.81
C VAL A 93 -7.69 9.32 6.09
N ASN A 94 -7.51 10.16 5.06
CA ASN A 94 -7.94 11.57 5.12
C ASN A 94 -9.46 11.65 4.92
N CYS A 95 -10.21 11.84 6.00
CA CYS A 95 -11.67 11.84 6.00
C CYS A 95 -12.24 13.06 6.75
N THR A 96 -13.54 13.30 6.57
CA THR A 96 -14.29 14.27 7.39
C THR A 96 -14.35 13.80 8.85
N PRO A 97 -14.54 14.71 9.82
CA PRO A 97 -14.65 14.34 11.24
C PRO A 97 -15.78 13.35 11.54
N ASP A 98 -16.86 13.39 10.77
CA ASP A 98 -18.06 12.58 10.97
C ASP A 98 -18.01 11.21 10.25
N PHE A 99 -16.91 10.92 9.54
CA PHE A 99 -16.74 9.64 8.87
C PHE A 99 -16.21 8.58 9.84
N GLU A 100 -16.91 7.45 9.95
CA GLU A 100 -16.60 6.40 10.94
C GLU A 100 -16.34 5.01 10.31
N GLN A 101 -16.20 4.94 8.98
CA GLN A 101 -16.02 3.68 8.24
C GLN A 101 -14.61 3.49 7.67
N GLN A 102 -13.58 4.02 8.35
CA GLN A 102 -12.18 3.85 7.97
C GLN A 102 -11.77 2.37 7.78
N PRO A 103 -12.29 1.40 8.56
CA PRO A 103 -12.00 -0.02 8.31
C PRO A 103 -12.45 -0.49 6.92
N ALA A 104 -13.57 0.02 6.39
CA ALA A 104 -14.05 -0.37 5.06
C ALA A 104 -13.05 0.03 3.97
N VAL A 105 -12.44 1.21 4.10
CA VAL A 105 -11.36 1.69 3.22
C VAL A 105 -10.10 0.84 3.39
N ALA A 106 -9.69 0.61 4.63
CA ALA A 106 -8.47 -0.13 4.95
C ALA A 106 -8.50 -1.59 4.43
N ASN A 107 -9.69 -2.20 4.33
CA ASN A 107 -9.89 -3.53 3.74
C ASN A 107 -9.56 -3.61 2.24
N GLY A 108 -9.29 -2.49 1.58
CA GLY A 108 -8.78 -2.47 0.20
C GLY A 108 -7.30 -2.83 0.08
N ALA A 109 -6.54 -2.68 1.17
CA ALA A 109 -5.13 -3.01 1.27
C ALA A 109 -4.91 -4.44 1.77
#